data_AF-A0A1Y6CIL9-F1
#
_entry.id   AF-A0A1Y6CIL9-F1
#
_cell.length_a   1.000
_cell.length_b   1.000
_cell.length_c   1.000
_cell.angle_alpha   90.00
_cell.angle_beta   90.00
_cell.angle_gamma   90.00
#
_symmetry.space_group_name_H-M   'P 1'
#
loop_
_entity.id
_entity.type
_entity.pdbx_description
1 polymer ?
#
loop_
_entity_poly.entity_id
_entity_poly.type
_entity_poly.pdbx_seq_one_letter_code
_entity_poly.pdbx_strand_id
1 'polypeptide(L)'
;MYKRVILSLFAMSSVSGLASQDLTLPGERWLAAATGYICEDARDVLVEAPEPFAQFDVKFETLTTDYSLDNALLKATFMENGEECRYSALLFADNAAYTSEIVESVAYSIKAGTDCSKGQAKLDEALSFNDYLYWGRPHHLTFMVETEDAVRLCGKDATHVGVDFVLKGRI
;
A
#
# COMPACT_ATOMS: atom_id res chain seq x y z
N MET A 1 25.24 -57.38 -29.45
CA MET A 1 25.51 -55.94 -29.63
C MET A 1 24.19 -55.19 -29.59
N TYR A 2 23.87 -54.48 -28.50
CA TYR A 2 22.66 -53.65 -28.40
C TYR A 2 23.08 -52.19 -28.23
N LYS A 3 22.85 -51.38 -29.27
CA LYS A 3 23.00 -49.92 -29.25
C LYS A 3 21.89 -49.33 -28.37
N ARG A 4 22.24 -48.78 -27.21
CA ARG A 4 21.36 -47.93 -26.42
C ARG A 4 21.54 -46.49 -26.90
N VAL A 5 20.55 -45.98 -27.63
CA VAL A 5 20.45 -44.55 -27.98
C VAL A 5 19.79 -43.86 -26.79
N ILE A 6 20.55 -43.03 -26.07
CA ILE A 6 20.03 -42.16 -25.02
C ILE A 6 19.65 -40.85 -25.70
N LEU A 7 18.34 -40.63 -25.86
CA LEU A 7 17.77 -39.40 -26.38
C LEU A 7 17.55 -38.44 -25.21
N SER A 8 18.50 -37.53 -24.99
CA SER A 8 18.38 -36.49 -23.96
C SER A 8 17.38 -35.43 -24.42
N LEU A 9 16.17 -35.44 -23.86
CA LEU A 9 15.23 -34.33 -23.97
C LEU A 9 15.78 -33.13 -23.19
N PHE A 10 16.28 -32.13 -23.92
CA PHE A 10 16.49 -30.79 -23.39
C PHE A 10 15.11 -30.15 -23.15
N ALA A 11 14.63 -30.21 -21.91
CA ALA A 11 13.48 -29.43 -21.48
C ALA A 11 13.90 -27.95 -21.39
N MET A 12 13.67 -27.19 -22.47
CA MET A 12 13.70 -25.73 -22.43
C MET A 12 12.54 -25.27 -21.53
N SER A 13 12.85 -25.07 -20.25
CA SER A 13 11.95 -24.41 -19.33
C SER A 13 12.00 -22.92 -19.66
N SER A 14 11.05 -22.45 -20.45
CA SER A 14 10.82 -21.03 -20.69
C SER A 14 10.42 -20.38 -19.37
N VAL A 15 11.39 -19.82 -18.65
CA VAL A 15 11.09 -18.94 -17.51
C VAL A 15 10.56 -17.64 -18.12
N SER A 16 9.26 -17.60 -18.39
CA SER A 16 8.55 -16.35 -18.62
C SER A 16 8.61 -15.57 -17.32
N GLY A 17 9.60 -14.68 -17.20
CA GLY A 17 9.62 -13.68 -16.14
C GLY A 17 8.38 -12.81 -16.32
N LEU A 18 7.34 -13.09 -15.54
CA LEU A 18 6.19 -12.21 -15.43
C LEU A 18 6.71 -10.87 -14.92
N ALA A 19 6.51 -9.81 -15.70
CA ALA A 19 6.73 -8.47 -15.18
C ALA A 19 5.74 -8.28 -14.03
N SER A 20 6.26 -8.03 -12.83
CA SER A 20 5.41 -7.64 -11.71
C SER A 20 4.63 -6.39 -12.08
N GLN A 21 3.36 -6.35 -11.71
CA GLN A 21 2.44 -5.26 -11.99
C GLN A 21 1.62 -4.98 -10.73
N ASP A 22 0.97 -3.81 -10.68
CA ASP A 22 0.03 -3.50 -9.61
C ASP A 22 -1.06 -4.58 -9.52
N LEU A 23 -1.54 -4.83 -8.30
CA LEU A 23 -2.75 -5.58 -8.05
C LEU A 23 -3.95 -4.89 -8.74
N THR A 24 -4.98 -5.68 -9.00
CA THR A 24 -6.23 -5.17 -9.58
C THR A 24 -7.39 -5.50 -8.65
N LEU A 25 -8.35 -4.58 -8.53
CA LEU A 25 -9.58 -4.79 -7.77
C LEU A 25 -10.76 -4.89 -8.74
N PRO A 26 -11.41 -6.05 -8.90
CA PRO A 26 -12.58 -6.15 -9.76
C PRO A 26 -13.71 -5.23 -9.29
N GLY A 27 -14.24 -4.41 -10.20
CA GLY A 27 -15.38 -3.55 -9.91
C GLY A 27 -15.05 -2.26 -9.16
N GLU A 28 -13.81 -1.74 -9.29
CA GLU A 28 -13.45 -0.41 -8.77
C GLU A 28 -14.47 0.65 -9.19
N ARG A 29 -14.81 1.52 -8.25
CA ARG A 29 -15.94 2.42 -8.38
C ARG A 29 -15.63 3.81 -7.90
N TRP A 30 -14.99 3.93 -6.75
CA TRP A 30 -14.68 5.21 -6.14
C TRP A 30 -13.18 5.41 -6.12
N LEU A 31 -12.74 6.64 -6.37
CA LEU A 31 -11.33 7.02 -6.33
C LEU A 31 -11.16 8.11 -5.27
N ALA A 32 -10.23 7.87 -4.35
CA ALA A 32 -9.67 8.85 -3.45
C ALA A 32 -8.18 9.04 -3.77
N ALA A 33 -7.68 10.26 -3.54
CA ALA A 33 -6.25 10.56 -3.69
C ALA A 33 -5.67 10.94 -2.33
N ALA A 34 -4.42 10.55 -2.10
CA ALA A 34 -3.71 10.90 -0.88
C ALA A 34 -3.59 12.43 -0.75
N THR A 35 -3.76 12.93 0.47
CA THR A 35 -3.60 14.35 0.82
C THR A 35 -2.35 14.59 1.67
N GLY A 36 -1.89 13.56 2.37
CA GLY A 36 -0.70 13.59 3.22
C GLY A 36 -0.94 12.86 4.53
N TYR A 37 -0.31 13.35 5.58
CA TYR A 37 -0.40 12.79 6.93
C TYR A 37 -1.09 13.79 7.85
N ILE A 38 -1.95 13.31 8.75
CA ILE A 38 -2.71 14.14 9.68
C ILE A 38 -2.68 13.57 11.10
N CYS A 39 -3.03 14.40 12.07
CA CYS A 39 -3.29 13.97 13.43
C CYS A 39 -4.80 13.87 13.67
N GLU A 40 -5.23 12.92 14.49
CA GLU A 40 -6.67 12.70 14.74
C GLU A 40 -7.37 13.95 15.27
N ASP A 41 -6.71 14.69 16.17
CA ASP A 41 -7.23 15.91 16.81
C ASP A 41 -7.07 17.18 15.95
N ALA A 42 -6.29 17.10 14.85
CA ALA A 42 -5.97 18.24 13.98
C ALA A 42 -6.03 17.83 12.50
N ARG A 43 -7.22 17.38 12.07
CA ARG A 43 -7.44 16.74 10.76
C ARG A 43 -7.29 17.66 9.54
N ASP A 44 -7.28 18.97 9.76
CA ASP A 44 -7.08 20.00 8.73
C ASP A 44 -5.63 20.47 8.62
N VAL A 45 -4.73 19.94 9.45
CA VAL A 45 -3.31 20.28 9.46
C VAL A 45 -2.49 19.09 9.02
N LEU A 46 -1.72 19.26 7.95
CA LEU A 46 -0.77 18.25 7.49
C LEU A 46 0.46 18.23 8.40
N VAL A 47 0.93 17.03 8.71
CA VAL A 47 2.20 16.78 9.39
C VAL A 47 3.20 16.11 8.46
N GLU A 48 4.45 16.03 8.89
CA GLU A 48 5.50 15.29 8.20
C GLU A 48 5.18 13.79 8.16
N ALA A 49 5.80 13.07 7.23
CA ALA A 49 5.70 11.61 7.19
C ALA A 49 6.26 11.00 8.50
N PRO A 50 5.56 10.05 9.14
CA PRO A 50 6.11 9.30 10.26
C PRO A 50 7.30 8.43 9.81
N GLU A 51 8.19 8.10 10.74
CA GLU A 51 9.45 7.38 10.47
C GLU A 51 9.34 6.19 9.49
N PRO A 52 8.36 5.27 9.61
CA PRO A 52 8.26 4.12 8.71
C PRO A 52 8.09 4.51 7.24
N PHE A 53 7.45 5.66 6.99
CA PHE A 53 7.20 6.19 5.65
C PHE A 53 8.32 7.13 5.20
N ALA A 54 8.88 7.92 6.12
CA ALA A 54 9.99 8.82 5.84
C ALA A 54 11.26 8.06 5.44
N GLN A 55 11.53 6.90 6.06
CA GLN A 55 12.72 6.08 5.79
C GLN A 55 12.85 5.68 4.32
N PHE A 56 11.72 5.42 3.65
CA PHE A 56 11.65 4.97 2.26
C PHE A 56 11.11 6.04 1.31
N ASP A 57 10.95 7.30 1.72
CA ASP A 57 10.31 8.34 0.89
C ASP A 57 8.97 7.87 0.30
N VAL A 58 8.12 7.27 1.15
CA VAL A 58 6.82 6.72 0.75
C VAL A 58 5.88 7.84 0.29
N LYS A 59 5.27 7.64 -0.86
CA LYS A 59 4.26 8.51 -1.46
C LYS A 59 3.02 7.71 -1.76
N PHE A 60 2.02 7.83 -0.90
CA PHE A 60 0.68 7.34 -1.19
C PHE A 60 0.11 8.10 -2.39
N GLU A 61 -0.48 7.38 -3.33
CA GLU A 61 -1.02 7.98 -4.57
C GLU A 61 -2.54 7.97 -4.53
N THR A 62 -3.12 6.78 -4.57
CA THR A 62 -4.56 6.58 -4.73
C THR A 62 -5.06 5.45 -3.86
N LEU A 63 -6.33 5.56 -3.49
CA LEU A 63 -7.11 4.46 -2.96
C LEU A 63 -8.39 4.36 -3.78
N THR A 64 -8.66 3.18 -4.33
CA THR A 64 -9.93 2.88 -4.96
C THR A 64 -10.71 1.88 -4.16
N THR A 65 -12.03 1.93 -4.24
CA THR A 65 -12.91 0.94 -3.61
C THR A 65 -13.94 0.42 -4.59
N ASP A 66 -14.48 -0.76 -4.31
CA ASP A 66 -15.58 -1.33 -5.08
C ASP A 66 -16.94 -0.72 -4.68
N TYR A 67 -18.04 -1.35 -5.12
CA TYR A 67 -19.40 -0.90 -4.79
C TYR A 67 -19.76 -1.10 -3.31
N SER A 68 -19.22 -2.14 -2.66
CA SER A 68 -19.51 -2.45 -1.27
C SER A 68 -18.83 -1.49 -0.30
N LEU A 69 -17.71 -0.89 -0.73
CA LEU A 69 -16.77 -0.13 0.12
C LEU A 69 -16.03 -1.02 1.14
N ASP A 70 -16.20 -2.34 1.08
CA ASP A 70 -15.51 -3.29 1.95
C ASP A 70 -14.16 -3.70 1.36
N ASN A 71 -13.94 -3.49 0.05
CA ASN A 71 -12.69 -3.82 -0.64
C ASN A 71 -12.02 -2.56 -1.16
N ALA A 72 -10.72 -2.40 -0.87
CA ALA A 72 -9.92 -1.27 -1.33
C ALA A 72 -8.65 -1.73 -2.04
N LEU A 73 -8.23 -0.97 -3.05
CA LEU A 73 -6.91 -1.05 -3.68
C LEU A 73 -6.15 0.23 -3.36
N LEU A 74 -5.13 0.12 -2.53
CA LEU A 74 -4.21 1.20 -2.21
C LEU A 74 -2.99 1.13 -3.13
N LYS A 75 -2.52 2.29 -3.58
CA LYS A 75 -1.29 2.42 -4.36
C LYS A 75 -0.36 3.46 -3.75
N ALA A 76 0.92 3.15 -3.76
CA ALA A 76 1.98 4.04 -3.32
C ALA A 76 3.26 3.83 -4.15
N THR A 77 4.18 4.77 -4.06
CA THR A 77 5.58 4.57 -4.46
C THR A 77 6.49 4.77 -3.27
N PHE A 78 7.71 4.22 -3.36
CA PHE A 78 8.75 4.43 -2.37
C PHE A 78 10.13 4.24 -3.01
N MET A 79 11.18 4.72 -2.34
CA MET A 79 12.56 4.62 -2.77
C MET A 79 13.28 3.49 -2.02
N GLU A 80 13.92 2.58 -2.76
CA GLU A 80 14.77 1.54 -2.20
C GLU A 80 16.03 1.38 -3.05
N ASN A 81 17.19 1.41 -2.41
CA ASN A 81 18.50 1.32 -3.08
C ASN A 81 18.71 2.37 -4.19
N GLY A 82 18.11 3.56 -4.04
CA GLY A 82 18.21 4.66 -5.01
C GLY A 82 17.29 4.54 -6.23
N GLU A 83 16.38 3.56 -6.23
CA GLU A 83 15.43 3.33 -7.30
C GLU A 83 13.99 3.40 -6.78
N GLU A 84 13.06 3.81 -7.65
CA GLU A 84 11.64 3.91 -7.31
C GLU A 84 10.96 2.54 -7.46
N CYS A 85 10.33 2.10 -6.38
CA CYS A 85 9.48 0.94 -6.29
C CYS A 85 8.01 1.38 -6.30
N ARG A 86 7.19 0.62 -7.03
CA ARG A 86 5.72 0.70 -6.95
C ARG A 86 5.24 -0.28 -5.89
N TYR A 87 4.21 0.12 -5.16
CA TYR A 87 3.51 -0.69 -4.17
C TYR A 87 2.02 -0.66 -4.45
N SER A 88 1.37 -1.82 -4.34
CA SER A 88 -0.08 -1.90 -4.30
C SER A 88 -0.53 -2.96 -3.31
N ALA A 89 -1.59 -2.65 -2.56
CA ALA A 89 -2.18 -3.56 -1.60
C ALA A 89 -3.71 -3.62 -1.74
N LEU A 90 -4.25 -4.82 -1.60
CA LEU A 90 -5.67 -5.05 -1.39
C LEU A 90 -5.94 -5.05 0.11
N LEU A 91 -6.89 -4.22 0.52
CA LEU A 91 -7.33 -4.11 1.90
C LEU A 91 -8.81 -4.48 2.02
N PHE A 92 -9.16 -5.16 3.11
CA PHE A 92 -10.54 -5.37 3.51
C PHE A 92 -10.89 -4.43 4.66
N ALA A 93 -12.02 -3.76 4.54
CA ALA A 93 -12.57 -2.87 5.56
C ALA A 93 -13.71 -3.58 6.30
N ASP A 94 -13.63 -3.62 7.62
CA ASP A 94 -14.77 -3.91 8.49
C ASP A 94 -15.43 -2.58 8.86
N ASN A 95 -16.48 -2.24 8.11
CA ASN A 95 -17.26 -1.03 8.30
C ASN A 95 -18.02 -0.96 9.64
N ALA A 96 -18.22 -2.08 10.33
CA ALA A 96 -18.85 -2.10 11.65
C ALA A 96 -17.83 -1.83 12.76
N ALA A 97 -16.60 -2.33 12.60
CA ALA A 97 -15.50 -2.11 13.53
C ALA A 97 -14.68 -0.85 13.24
N TYR A 98 -14.83 -0.24 12.07
CA TYR A 98 -13.96 0.84 11.56
C TYR A 98 -12.48 0.42 11.48
N THR A 99 -12.23 -0.81 11.03
CA THR A 99 -10.87 -1.37 10.89
C THR A 99 -10.60 -1.79 9.46
N SER A 100 -9.33 -1.85 9.09
CA SER A 100 -8.87 -2.36 7.80
C SER A 100 -7.70 -3.31 7.97
N GLU A 101 -7.64 -4.34 7.13
CA GLU A 101 -6.54 -5.31 7.10
C GLU A 101 -5.99 -5.50 5.68
N ILE A 102 -4.68 -5.72 5.55
CA ILE A 102 -4.09 -6.15 4.28
C ILE A 102 -4.42 -7.61 4.04
N VAL A 103 -4.89 -7.90 2.82
CA VAL A 103 -5.12 -9.26 2.34
C VAL A 103 -4.01 -9.72 1.40
N GLU A 104 -3.55 -8.82 0.54
CA GLU A 104 -2.49 -9.08 -0.43
C GLU A 104 -1.73 -7.79 -0.71
N SER A 105 -0.42 -7.88 -0.91
CA SER A 105 0.41 -6.76 -1.34
C SER A 105 1.50 -7.22 -2.31
N VAL A 106 1.95 -6.28 -3.14
CA VAL A 106 3.10 -6.47 -4.02
C VAL A 106 3.89 -5.17 -4.12
N ALA A 107 5.21 -5.27 -4.07
CA ALA A 107 6.10 -4.22 -4.50
C ALA A 107 7.02 -4.70 -5.62
N TYR A 108 7.33 -3.80 -6.54
CA TYR A 108 8.26 -4.07 -7.63
C TYR A 108 8.92 -2.81 -8.15
N SER A 109 10.12 -2.96 -8.67
CA SER A 109 10.84 -1.86 -9.30
C SER A 109 10.43 -1.71 -10.76
N ILE A 110 10.30 -0.47 -11.21
CA ILE A 110 10.06 -0.16 -12.63
C ILE A 110 11.31 -0.50 -13.46
N LYS A 111 12.50 -0.42 -12.86
CA LYS A 111 13.76 -0.85 -13.49
C LYS A 111 14.09 -2.28 -13.07
N ALA A 112 14.39 -3.14 -14.04
CA ALA A 112 14.76 -4.52 -13.78
C ALA A 112 15.97 -4.62 -12.82
N GLY A 113 15.88 -5.48 -11.81
CA GLY A 113 17.01 -5.86 -10.96
C GLY A 113 17.09 -5.19 -9.58
N THR A 114 16.20 -4.25 -9.26
CA THR A 114 16.09 -3.72 -7.89
C THR A 114 15.13 -4.58 -7.07
N ASP A 115 15.60 -5.02 -5.91
CA ASP A 115 14.80 -5.63 -4.85
C ASP A 115 14.05 -4.51 -4.09
N CYS A 116 12.73 -4.68 -3.95
CA CYS A 116 11.81 -3.77 -3.27
C CYS A 116 11.24 -4.39 -1.97
N SER A 117 11.78 -5.54 -1.53
CA SER A 117 11.18 -6.34 -0.47
C SER A 117 11.24 -5.69 0.91
N LYS A 118 12.21 -4.82 1.21
CA LYS A 118 12.29 -4.22 2.57
C LYS A 118 11.26 -3.12 2.73
N GLY A 119 11.14 -2.22 1.75
CA GLY A 119 10.10 -1.21 1.73
C GLY A 119 8.70 -1.82 1.66
N GLN A 120 8.53 -2.93 0.91
CA GLN A 120 7.27 -3.69 0.95
C GLN A 120 6.95 -4.17 2.36
N ALA A 121 7.87 -4.88 3.01
CA ALA A 121 7.64 -5.42 4.35
C ALA A 121 7.33 -4.31 5.38
N LYS A 122 7.90 -3.12 5.21
CA LYS A 122 7.63 -1.97 6.08
C LYS A 122 6.25 -1.35 5.83
N LEU A 123 5.82 -1.26 4.58
CA LEU A 123 4.45 -0.86 4.25
C LEU A 123 3.44 -1.90 4.72
N ASP A 124 3.71 -3.19 4.52
CA ASP A 124 2.88 -4.29 4.99
C ASP A 124 2.71 -4.27 6.50
N GLU A 125 3.80 -4.07 7.25
CA GLU A 125 3.78 -3.94 8.71
C GLU A 125 2.89 -2.77 9.15
N ALA A 126 3.14 -1.57 8.60
CA ALA A 126 2.40 -0.36 8.94
C ALA A 126 0.92 -0.42 8.55
N LEU A 127 0.58 -1.15 7.48
CA LEU A 127 -0.79 -1.24 6.96
C LEU A 127 -1.50 -2.54 7.36
N SER A 128 -0.84 -3.44 8.09
CA SER A 128 -1.30 -4.82 8.35
C SER A 128 -2.69 -4.88 8.96
N PHE A 129 -2.95 -4.07 10.00
CA PHE A 129 -4.24 -3.91 10.64
C PHE A 129 -4.33 -2.51 11.25
N ASN A 130 -5.31 -1.71 10.84
CA ASN A 130 -5.43 -0.32 11.28
C ASN A 130 -6.88 0.04 11.58
N ASP A 131 -7.09 0.88 12.59
CA ASP A 131 -8.30 1.66 12.69
C ASP A 131 -8.35 2.68 11.53
N TYR A 132 -9.54 3.04 11.07
CA TYR A 132 -9.69 4.13 10.12
C TYR A 132 -10.79 5.11 10.53
N LEU A 133 -10.63 6.35 10.07
CA LEU A 133 -11.60 7.41 10.24
C LEU A 133 -12.28 7.70 8.91
N TYR A 134 -13.60 7.84 8.94
CA TYR A 134 -14.39 8.33 7.81
C TYR A 134 -15.09 9.64 8.18
N TRP A 135 -14.77 10.74 7.50
CA TRP A 135 -15.20 12.07 7.92
C TRP A 135 -15.27 13.09 6.77
N GLY A 136 -15.75 14.31 7.07
CA GLY A 136 -15.66 15.46 6.16
C GLY A 136 -16.65 15.50 4.98
N ARG A 137 -16.67 16.66 4.31
CA ARG A 137 -17.29 16.91 2.99
C ARG A 137 -16.36 17.84 2.18
N PRO A 138 -15.68 17.38 1.11
CA PRO A 138 -15.72 16.03 0.52
C PRO A 138 -15.30 14.95 1.52
N HIS A 139 -15.69 13.69 1.25
CA HIS A 139 -15.43 12.58 2.18
C HIS A 139 -13.94 12.23 2.23
N HIS A 140 -13.43 12.02 3.44
CA HIS A 140 -12.08 11.58 3.76
C HIS A 140 -12.11 10.15 4.31
N LEU A 141 -11.08 9.39 3.97
CA LEU A 141 -10.71 8.14 4.61
C LEU A 141 -9.29 8.29 5.13
N THR A 142 -9.10 8.08 6.43
CA THR A 142 -7.79 8.20 7.07
C THR A 142 -7.44 6.87 7.74
N PHE A 143 -6.37 6.20 7.34
CA PHE A 143 -5.85 5.03 8.06
C PHE A 143 -4.97 5.49 9.22
N MET A 144 -5.30 5.08 10.44
CA MET A 144 -4.56 5.47 11.63
C MET A 144 -3.42 4.48 11.86
N VAL A 145 -2.21 4.88 11.50
CA VAL A 145 -1.01 4.04 11.55
C VAL A 145 -0.30 4.25 12.88
N GLU A 146 -0.11 3.17 13.64
CA GLU A 146 0.64 3.20 14.89
C GLU A 146 2.12 3.52 14.62
N THR A 147 2.68 4.46 15.37
CA THR A 147 4.08 4.85 15.18
C THR A 147 4.66 5.51 16.43
N GLU A 148 5.92 5.21 16.74
CA GLU A 148 6.65 5.84 17.86
C GLU A 148 6.79 7.36 17.68
N ASP A 149 6.75 7.83 16.44
CA ASP A 149 6.84 9.25 16.07
C ASP A 149 5.55 10.04 16.36
N ALA A 150 4.45 9.36 16.71
CA ALA A 150 3.15 9.99 16.89
C ALA A 150 3.19 11.07 17.98
N VAL A 151 3.92 10.84 19.08
CA VAL A 151 4.05 11.84 20.16
C VAL A 151 4.72 13.12 19.67
N ARG A 152 5.74 12.99 18.81
CA ARG A 152 6.48 14.11 18.23
C ARG A 152 5.62 14.88 17.23
N LEU A 153 4.85 14.16 16.40
CA LEU A 153 4.09 14.73 15.29
C LEU A 153 2.72 15.27 15.71
N CYS A 154 2.02 14.52 16.56
CA CYS A 154 0.62 14.73 16.93
C CYS A 154 0.39 15.13 18.38
N GLY A 155 1.46 15.22 19.16
CA GLY A 155 1.42 15.75 20.52
C GLY A 155 1.36 14.66 21.59
N LYS A 156 1.31 15.14 22.83
CA LYS A 156 1.39 14.27 24.00
C LYS A 156 0.21 13.28 23.99
N ASP A 157 0.52 12.01 24.26
CA ASP A 157 -0.40 10.87 24.31
C ASP A 157 -0.86 10.32 22.94
N ALA A 158 -0.42 10.90 21.81
CA ALA A 158 -0.69 10.34 20.49
C ALA A 158 0.10 9.05 20.24
N THR A 159 -0.59 8.03 19.76
CA THR A 159 -0.02 6.72 19.37
C THR A 159 -0.05 6.47 17.87
N HIS A 160 -0.85 7.25 17.13
CA HIS A 160 -1.07 7.06 15.69
C HIS A 160 -0.85 8.35 14.91
N VAL A 161 -0.50 8.19 13.63
CA VAL A 161 -0.54 9.23 12.61
C VAL A 161 -1.43 8.74 11.46
N GLY A 162 -2.32 9.61 11.00
CA GLY A 162 -3.27 9.28 9.95
C GLY A 162 -2.68 9.42 8.55
N VAL A 163 -2.83 8.41 7.69
CA VAL A 163 -2.62 8.53 6.23
C VAL A 163 -3.94 8.91 5.58
N ASP A 164 -4.07 10.14 5.09
CA ASP A 164 -5.34 10.69 4.65
C ASP A 164 -5.55 10.62 3.13
N PHE A 165 -6.76 10.24 2.74
CA PHE A 165 -7.23 10.18 1.36
C PHE A 165 -8.55 10.93 1.24
N VAL A 166 -8.67 11.77 0.22
CA VAL A 166 -9.91 12.51 -0.07
C VAL A 166 -10.58 12.01 -1.34
N LEU A 167 -11.89 11.76 -1.26
CA LEU A 167 -12.72 11.34 -2.38
C LEU A 167 -12.63 12.34 -3.52
N LYS A 168 -12.24 11.85 -4.71
CA LYS A 168 -12.20 12.61 -5.95
C LYS A 168 -13.42 12.37 -6.83
N GLY A 169 -14.03 11.20 -6.70
CA GLY A 169 -15.28 10.89 -7.37
C GLY A 169 -15.37 9.44 -7.79
N ARG A 170 -16.20 9.20 -8.81
CA ARG A 170 -16.45 7.89 -9.38
C ARG A 170 -15.55 7.66 -10.59
N ILE A 171 -15.10 6.41 -10.76
CA ILE A 171 -14.40 5.91 -11.95
C ILE A 171 -15.26 4.94 -12.78
#